data_AF-D7CAE0-F1
#
_entry.id   AF-D7CAE0-F1
#
_cell.length_a   1.000
_cell.length_b   1.000
_cell.length_c   1.000
_cell.angle_alpha   90.00
_cell.angle_beta   90.00
_cell.angle_gamma   90.00
#
_symmetry.space_group_name_H-M   'P 1'
#
loop_
_entity.id
_entity.type
_entity.pdbx_description
1 polymer ?
#
loop_
_entity_poly.entity_id
_entity_poly.type
_entity_poly.pdbx_seq_one_letter_code
_entity_poly.pdbx_strand_id
1 'polypeptide(L)'
;MVAEGCRGWIGYWTYSDEPQDQPTPIAEIDTEATVWSMSGRTLTEACAANLAFFNDHPAAELARLADRLATKLGVPVSRRDYDALHVPDLAVDPDVLFDEFNGAELARLTGR
;
A
#
# COMPACT_ATOMS: atom_id res chain seq x y z
N MET A 1 7.89 -5.65 -7.55
CA MET A 1 6.96 -6.75 -7.22
C MET A 1 5.62 -6.12 -6.90
N VAL A 2 4.53 -6.69 -7.40
CA VAL A 2 3.17 -6.14 -7.25
C VAL A 2 2.25 -7.32 -6.92
N ALA A 3 1.23 -7.07 -6.12
CA ALA A 3 0.17 -8.02 -5.79
C ALA A 3 -1.21 -7.44 -6.13
N GLU A 4 -2.18 -8.30 -6.37
CA GLU A 4 -3.58 -7.90 -6.46
C GLU A 4 -4.10 -7.60 -5.05
N GLY A 5 -4.77 -6.46 -4.90
CA GLY A 5 -5.45 -6.01 -3.70
C GLY A 5 -6.98 -6.01 -3.88
N CYS A 6 -7.69 -5.63 -2.83
CA CYS A 6 -9.16 -5.58 -2.83
C CYS A 6 -9.73 -4.44 -3.67
N ARG A 7 -8.96 -3.36 -3.91
CA ARG A 7 -9.35 -2.21 -4.75
C ARG A 7 -8.61 -2.22 -6.09
N GLY A 8 -7.38 -2.71 -6.13
CA GLY A 8 -6.58 -2.75 -7.35
C GLY A 8 -5.24 -3.45 -7.17
N TRP A 9 -4.15 -2.70 -7.29
CA TRP A 9 -2.78 -3.24 -7.27
C TRP A 9 -1.99 -2.69 -6.09
N ILE A 10 -1.42 -3.58 -5.29
CA ILE A 10 -0.57 -3.26 -4.13
C ILE A 10 0.90 -3.38 -4.54
N GLY A 11 1.67 -2.32 -4.30
CA GLY A 11 3.08 -2.23 -4.69
C GLY A 11 3.89 -1.29 -3.81
N TYR A 12 5.21 -1.32 -3.98
CA TYR A 12 6.08 -0.33 -3.35
C TYR A 12 5.95 1.01 -4.08
N TRP A 13 5.73 2.07 -3.32
CA TRP A 13 5.75 3.44 -3.81
C TRP A 13 7.19 3.93 -3.86
N THR A 14 7.66 4.22 -5.07
CA THR A 14 9.01 4.74 -5.30
C THR A 14 8.91 6.07 -6.02
N TYR A 15 9.22 7.14 -5.31
CA TYR A 15 9.35 8.49 -5.88
C TYR A 15 10.65 9.11 -5.38
N SER A 16 11.32 9.93 -6.21
CA SER A 16 12.69 10.41 -5.93
C SER A 16 12.78 11.23 -4.65
N ASP A 17 11.71 11.94 -4.32
CA ASP A 17 11.66 12.89 -3.22
C ASP A 17 11.18 12.22 -1.92
N GLU A 18 10.88 10.92 -1.96
CA GLU A 18 10.61 10.13 -0.76
C GLU A 18 11.88 9.91 0.06
N PRO A 19 11.81 9.98 1.40
CA PRO A 19 12.93 9.71 2.28
C PRO A 19 13.51 8.31 2.06
N GLN A 20 14.82 8.24 1.81
CA GLN A 20 15.54 6.97 1.59
C GLN A 20 16.02 6.30 2.89
N ASP A 21 15.82 6.95 4.03
CA ASP A 21 16.20 6.48 5.36
C ASP A 21 15.10 5.64 6.04
N GLN A 22 13.95 5.46 5.39
CA GLN A 22 12.81 4.70 5.86
C GLN A 22 12.53 3.48 4.97
N PRO A 23 11.79 2.47 5.46
CA PRO A 23 11.27 1.43 4.60
C PRO A 23 10.46 2.05 3.46
N THR A 24 10.66 1.58 2.23
CA THR A 24 9.90 2.05 1.08
C THR A 24 8.40 1.89 1.34
N PRO A 25 7.59 2.96 1.26
CA PRO A 25 6.16 2.87 1.50
C PRO A 25 5.50 1.86 0.57
N ILE A 26 4.41 1.26 1.05
CA ILE A 26 3.56 0.39 0.25
C ILE A 26 2.25 1.13 0.02
N ALA A 27 1.76 1.11 -1.21
CA ALA A 27 0.53 1.74 -1.62
C ALA A 27 -0.34 0.77 -2.43
N GLU A 28 -1.65 1.00 -2.41
CA GLU A 28 -2.61 0.38 -3.31
C GLU A 28 -3.12 1.44 -4.30
N ILE A 29 -3.07 1.13 -5.59
CA ILE A 29 -3.63 1.97 -6.64
C ILE A 29 -4.87 1.26 -7.19
N ASP A 30 -6.02 1.93 -7.16
CA ASP A 30 -7.25 1.39 -7.74
C ASP A 30 -7.35 1.68 -9.25
N THR A 31 -8.44 1.24 -9.87
CA THR A 31 -8.68 1.43 -11.30
C THR A 31 -8.96 2.88 -11.70
N GLU A 32 -9.26 3.74 -10.74
CA GLU A 32 -9.52 5.17 -10.93
C GLU A 32 -8.26 6.01 -10.66
N ALA A 33 -7.10 5.36 -10.45
CA ALA A 33 -5.82 5.96 -10.10
C ALA A 33 -5.80 6.63 -8.72
N THR A 34 -6.74 6.28 -7.83
CA THR A 34 -6.68 6.71 -6.42
C THR A 34 -5.60 5.91 -5.70
N VAL A 35 -4.72 6.60 -4.98
CA VAL A 35 -3.64 5.97 -4.22
C VAL A 35 -3.98 5.90 -2.74
N TRP A 36 -3.86 4.71 -2.17
CA TRP A 36 -4.12 4.45 -0.77
C TRP A 36 -2.83 3.99 -0.07
N SER A 37 -2.46 4.63 1.03
CA SER A 37 -1.36 4.14 1.87
C SER A 37 -1.72 2.80 2.51
N MET A 38 -0.74 1.88 2.57
CA MET A 38 -0.96 0.52 3.05
C MET A 38 -0.21 0.24 4.34
N SER A 39 -0.90 -0.33 5.32
CA SER A 39 -0.30 -0.77 6.58
C SER A 39 0.59 -2.00 6.37
N GLY A 40 1.86 -1.91 6.75
CA GLY A 40 2.84 -2.99 6.67
C GLY A 40 4.22 -2.49 6.23
N ARG A 41 5.27 -3.23 6.57
CA ARG A 41 6.65 -2.98 6.10
C ARG A 41 7.04 -3.88 4.93
N THR A 42 6.25 -4.90 4.67
CA THR A 42 6.48 -5.87 3.59
C THR A 42 5.21 -6.04 2.78
N LEU A 43 5.35 -6.44 1.51
CA LEU A 43 4.18 -6.74 0.67
C LEU A 43 3.26 -7.80 1.29
N THR A 44 3.82 -8.80 1.99
CA THR A 44 3.01 -9.80 2.69
C THR A 44 2.18 -9.19 3.82
N GLU A 45 2.76 -8.31 4.63
CA GLU A 45 2.04 -7.58 5.68
C GLU A 45 0.93 -6.71 5.08
N ALA A 46 1.23 -5.95 4.02
CA ALA A 46 0.27 -5.09 3.35
C ALA A 46 -0.91 -5.87 2.75
N CYS A 47 -0.64 -7.00 2.07
CA CYS A 47 -1.71 -7.84 1.53
C CYS A 47 -2.56 -8.47 2.64
N ALA A 48 -1.94 -8.94 3.73
CA ALA A 48 -2.69 -9.51 4.84
C ALA A 48 -3.56 -8.44 5.55
N ALA A 49 -3.02 -7.22 5.71
CA ALA A 49 -3.75 -6.09 6.26
C ALA A 49 -4.91 -5.65 5.35
N ASN A 50 -4.70 -5.62 4.03
CA ASN A 50 -5.73 -5.30 3.05
C ASN A 50 -6.90 -6.28 3.15
N LEU A 51 -6.62 -7.59 3.09
CA LEU A 51 -7.65 -8.62 3.23
C LEU A 51 -8.38 -8.54 4.57
N ALA A 52 -7.64 -8.28 5.66
CA ALA A 52 -8.22 -8.16 6.99
C ALA A 52 -9.12 -6.92 7.14
N PHE A 53 -8.77 -5.80 6.51
CA PHE A 53 -9.53 -4.55 6.59
C PHE A 53 -10.98 -4.70 6.13
N PHE A 54 -11.25 -5.57 5.14
CA PHE A 54 -12.60 -5.83 4.62
C PHE A 54 -13.41 -6.85 5.44
N ASN A 55 -12.91 -7.29 6.60
CA ASN A 55 -13.63 -8.16 7.52
C ASN A 55 -14.18 -7.37 8.74
N ASP A 56 -15.25 -7.89 9.37
CA ASP A 56 -15.87 -7.26 10.54
C ASP A 56 -14.92 -7.12 11.75
N HIS A 57 -13.89 -7.96 11.81
CA HIS A 57 -12.89 -7.97 12.88
C HIS A 57 -11.45 -8.02 12.31
N PRO A 58 -10.92 -6.88 11.81
CA PRO A 58 -9.64 -6.84 11.11
C PRO A 58 -8.46 -7.37 11.93
N ALA A 59 -8.39 -7.06 13.23
CA ALA A 59 -7.32 -7.56 14.10
C ALA A 59 -7.32 -9.08 14.24
N ALA A 60 -8.50 -9.68 14.44
CA ALA A 60 -8.62 -11.14 14.55
C ALA A 60 -8.30 -11.83 13.21
N GLU A 61 -8.74 -11.22 12.10
CA GLU A 61 -8.47 -11.76 10.77
C GLU A 61 -6.99 -11.68 10.40
N LEU A 62 -6.31 -10.57 10.71
CA LEU A 62 -4.87 -10.45 10.49
C LEU A 62 -4.09 -11.51 11.27
N ALA A 63 -4.42 -11.72 12.55
CA ALA A 63 -3.78 -12.74 13.37
C ALA A 63 -3.95 -14.15 12.77
N ARG A 64 -5.17 -14.47 12.31
CA ARG A 64 -5.48 -15.73 11.63
C ARG A 64 -4.68 -15.91 10.34
N LEU A 65 -4.60 -14.86 9.51
CA LEU A 65 -3.83 -14.87 8.28
C LEU A 65 -2.34 -15.04 8.56
N ALA A 66 -1.78 -14.34 9.54
CA ALA A 66 -0.39 -14.46 9.94
C ALA A 66 -0.02 -15.89 10.38
N ASP A 67 -0.89 -16.55 11.16
CA ASP A 67 -0.69 -17.94 11.56
C ASP A 67 -0.76 -18.89 10.35
N ARG A 68 -1.69 -18.68 9.42
CA ARG A 68 -1.80 -19.49 8.21
C ARG A 68 -0.58 -19.32 7.31
N LEU A 69 -0.10 -18.09 7.12
CA LEU A 69 1.10 -17.80 6.33
C LEU A 69 2.34 -18.47 6.93
N ALA A 70 2.51 -18.37 8.26
CA ALA A 70 3.63 -19.01 8.95
C ALA A 70 3.56 -20.54 8.89
N THR A 71 2.39 -21.14 9.16
CA THR A 71 2.24 -22.60 9.29
C THR A 71 2.11 -23.34 7.96
N LYS A 72 1.50 -22.71 6.94
CA LYS A 72 1.23 -23.36 5.64
C LYS A 72 2.23 -22.99 4.56
N LEU A 73 2.77 -21.77 4.60
CA LEU A 73 3.66 -21.26 3.57
C LEU A 73 5.08 -20.98 4.09
N GLY A 74 5.31 -21.08 5.40
CA GLY A 74 6.61 -20.77 5.99
C GLY A 74 6.99 -19.29 5.90
N VAL A 75 6.00 -18.41 5.68
CA VAL A 75 6.21 -16.96 5.55
C VAL A 75 5.76 -16.28 6.84
N PRO A 76 6.68 -15.94 7.77
CA PRO A 76 6.30 -15.25 8.99
C PRO A 76 5.93 -13.79 8.70
N VAL A 77 4.88 -13.32 9.37
CA VAL A 77 4.50 -11.91 9.41
C VAL A 77 5.05 -11.32 10.70
N SER A 78 5.76 -10.19 10.63
CA SER A 78 6.47 -9.62 11.78
C SER A 78 5.52 -9.09 12.86
N ARG A 79 4.30 -8.71 12.46
CA ARG A 79 3.24 -8.19 13.32
C ARG A 79 1.94 -8.96 13.05
N ARG A 80 1.27 -9.36 14.13
CA ARG A 80 -0.02 -10.06 14.08
C ARG A 80 -1.18 -9.17 14.54
N ASP A 81 -0.86 -8.08 15.21
CA ASP A 81 -1.82 -7.07 15.67
C ASP A 81 -1.96 -5.99 14.59
N TYR A 82 -3.20 -5.73 14.19
CA TYR A 82 -3.49 -4.78 13.12
C TYR A 82 -2.99 -3.37 13.43
N ASP A 83 -3.24 -2.91 14.66
CA ASP A 83 -2.84 -1.57 15.11
C ASP A 83 -1.32 -1.45 15.33
N ALA A 84 -0.58 -2.56 15.34
CA ALA A 84 0.87 -2.56 15.44
C ALA A 84 1.57 -2.57 14.08
N LEU A 85 0.80 -2.63 12.98
CA LEU A 85 1.36 -2.50 11.64
C LEU A 85 1.90 -1.10 11.43
N HIS A 86 3.00 -1.02 10.68
CA HIS A 86 3.53 0.27 10.28
C HIS A 86 2.59 0.92 9.27
N VAL A 87 2.07 2.10 9.59
CA VAL A 87 1.39 2.95 8.62
C VAL A 87 2.44 3.87 8.02
N PRO A 88 2.74 3.78 6.72
CA PRO A 88 3.69 4.67 6.08
C PRO A 88 3.10 6.07 5.97
N ASP A 89 3.96 7.06 6.13
CA ASP A 89 3.67 8.45 5.77
C ASP A 89 4.26 8.68 4.37
N LEU A 90 3.42 9.09 3.42
CA LEU A 90 3.87 9.39 2.05
C LEU A 90 4.34 10.84 2.05
N ALA A 91 5.64 11.08 1.89
CA ALA A 91 6.16 12.44 1.86
C ALA A 91 5.73 13.18 0.58
N VAL A 92 5.47 12.43 -0.49
CA VAL A 92 4.87 12.93 -1.73
C VAL A 92 3.44 12.45 -1.81
N ASP A 93 2.51 13.41 -1.77
CA ASP A 93 1.09 13.15 -1.94
C ASP A 93 0.83 12.71 -3.41
N PRO A 94 0.39 11.45 -3.63
CA PRO A 94 0.16 10.95 -4.97
C PRO A 94 -0.96 11.68 -5.72
N ASP A 95 -1.97 12.20 -5.01
CA ASP A 95 -3.10 12.89 -5.64
C ASP A 95 -2.64 14.25 -6.19
N VAL A 96 -1.83 14.98 -5.41
CA VAL A 96 -1.20 16.23 -5.86
C VAL A 96 -0.30 15.96 -7.07
N LEU A 97 0.51 14.90 -7.02
CA LEU A 97 1.39 14.53 -8.11
C LEU A 97 0.62 14.18 -9.39
N PHE A 98 -0.51 13.49 -9.26
CA PHE A 98 -1.38 13.14 -10.38
C PHE A 98 -1.99 14.39 -11.03
N ASP A 99 -2.48 15.33 -10.23
CA ASP A 99 -3.01 16.61 -10.70
C ASP A 99 -1.94 17.44 -11.44
N GLU A 100 -0.71 17.49 -10.91
CA GLU A 100 0.40 18.18 -11.55
C GLU A 100 0.76 17.59 -12.91
N PHE A 101 0.89 16.26 -13.00
CA PHE A 101 1.19 15.59 -14.27
C PHE A 101 0.07 15.76 -15.29
N ASN A 102 -1.19 15.65 -14.88
CA ASN A 102 -2.33 15.86 -15.76
C ASN A 102 -2.42 17.30 -16.23
N GLY A 103 -2.17 18.27 -15.35
CA GLY A 103 -2.12 19.69 -15.70
C GLY A 103 -1.02 19.99 -16.72
N ALA A 104 0.18 19.43 -16.51
CA ALA A 104 1.30 19.57 -17.43
C ALA A 104 1.01 18.95 -18.81
N GLU A 105 0.43 17.76 -18.85
CA GLU A 105 0.07 17.11 -20.11
C GLU A 105 -1.08 17.84 -20.81
N LEU A 106 -2.08 18.33 -20.08
CA LEU A 106 -3.17 19.11 -20.65
C LEU A 106 -2.65 20.42 -21.25
N ALA A 107 -1.71 21.11 -20.59
CA ALA A 107 -1.05 22.29 -21.14
C ALA A 107 -0.31 21.95 -22.45
N ARG A 108 0.44 20.84 -22.46
CA ARG A 108 1.14 20.34 -23.66
C ARG A 108 0.18 20.05 -24.82
N LEU A 109 -0.97 19.44 -24.55
CA LEU A 109 -1.97 19.06 -25.55
C LEU A 109 -2.78 20.25 -26.06
N THR A 110 -2.98 21.27 -25.22
CA THR A 110 -3.81 22.45 -25.55
C THR A 110 -3.00 23.66 -26.03
N GLY A 111 -1.66 23.57 -26.04
CA GLY A 111 -0.77 24.62 -26.53
C GLY A 111 -0.78 25.88 -25.67
N ARG A 112 -1.09 25.74 -24.37
CA ARG A 112 -1.01 26.80 -23.36
C ARG A 112 0.28 26.69 -22.57
#